data_AF-A0A6B3HVL8-F1
#
_entry.id   AF-A0A6B3HVL8-F1
#
_cell.length_a   1.000
_cell.length_b   1.000
_cell.length_c   1.000
_cell.angle_alpha   90.00
_cell.angle_beta   90.00
_cell.angle_gamma   90.00
#
_symmetry.space_group_name_H-M   'P 1'
#
loop_
_entity.id
_entity.type
_entity.pdbx_description
1 polymer ?
#
loop_
_entity_poly.entity_id
_entity_poly.type
_entity_poly.pdbx_seq_one_letter_code
_entity_poly.pdbx_strand_id
1 'polypeptide(L)' 'MSAMAKKASNFKKSKTGLYVALGSTAFGAISVAKQAKLARNDNDVLRLVDAAVSAAAIVTGLAILYRELKRLGDDDVLLG' A
#
# COMPACT_ATOMS: atom_id res chain seq x y z
N MET A 1 -5.61 25.32 -6.08
CA MET A 1 -4.67 24.20 -5.85
C MET A 1 -3.34 24.54 -6.52
N SER A 2 -2.19 24.41 -5.85
CA SER A 2 -0.89 24.80 -6.44
C SER A 2 -0.44 23.83 -7.55
N ALA A 3 0.42 24.29 -8.47
CA ALA A 3 0.96 23.46 -9.55
C ALA A 3 1.68 22.20 -9.03
N MET A 4 2.36 22.33 -7.88
CA MET A 4 3.06 21.24 -7.22
C MET A 4 2.10 20.16 -6.69
N ALA A 5 0.98 20.57 -6.07
CA ALA A 5 -0.04 19.64 -5.58
C ALA A 5 -0.68 18.84 -6.73
N LYS A 6 -0.91 19.49 -7.89
CA LYS A 6 -1.43 18.83 -9.10
C LYS A 6 -0.42 17.84 -9.70
N LYS A 7 0.87 18.17 -9.68
CA LYS A 7 1.93 17.26 -10.14
C LYS A 7 2.03 16.02 -9.24
N ALA A 8 1.95 16.20 -7.92
CA ALA A 8 2.00 15.11 -6.97
C ALA A 8 0.81 14.14 -7.10
N SER A 9 -0.41 14.66 -7.32
CA SER A 9 -1.60 13.83 -7.53
C SER A 9 -1.52 13.04 -8.85
N ASN A 10 -1.03 13.66 -9.92
CA ASN A 10 -0.79 12.97 -11.19
C ASN A 10 0.29 11.90 -11.06
N PHE A 11 1.38 12.17 -10.32
CA PHE A 11 2.43 11.18 -10.09
C PHE A 11 1.90 9.95 -9.35
N LYS A 12 1.11 10.14 -8.28
CA LYS A 12 0.49 9.03 -7.52
C LYS A 12 -0.40 8.14 -8.37
N LYS A 13 -1.06 8.70 -9.39
CA LYS A 13 -1.93 7.98 -10.34
C LYS A 13 -1.18 7.36 -11.52
N SER A 14 0.11 7.61 -11.68
CA SER A 14 0.89 7.03 -12.78
C SER A 14 1.28 5.58 -12.47
N LYS A 15 1.52 4.75 -13.50
CA LYS A 15 1.98 3.36 -13.32
C LYS A 15 3.24 3.29 -12.45
N THR A 16 4.24 4.12 -12.74
CA THR A 16 5.48 4.20 -11.94
C THR A 16 5.20 4.62 -10.50
N GLY A 17 4.34 5.62 -10.28
CA GLY A 17 3.96 6.05 -8.94
C GLY A 17 3.23 4.95 -8.15
N LEU A 18 2.38 4.17 -8.81
CA LEU A 18 1.69 3.02 -8.22
C LEU A 18 2.65 1.88 -7.87
N TYR A 19 3.62 1.55 -8.73
CA TYR A 19 4.65 0.55 -8.40
C TYR A 19 5.50 0.97 -7.19
N VAL A 20 5.88 2.25 -7.12
CA VAL A 20 6.59 2.80 -5.96
C VAL A 20 5.72 2.73 -4.70
N ALA A 21 4.43 3.06 -4.80
CA ALA A 21 3.49 2.96 -3.69
C ALA A 21 3.31 1.50 -3.21
N LEU A 22 3.16 0.55 -4.14
CA LEU A 22 3.10 -0.88 -3.83
C LEU A 22 4.38 -1.35 -3.13
N GLY A 23 5.55 -1.01 -3.68
CA GLY A 23 6.84 -1.40 -3.11
C GLY A 23 7.08 -0.84 -1.71
N SER A 24 6.83 0.45 -1.50
CA SER A 24 6.95 1.09 -0.19
C SER A 24 5.98 0.52 0.84
N THR A 25 4.75 0.19 0.41
CA THR A 25 3.73 -0.44 1.27
C THR A 25 4.14 -1.87 1.65
N ALA A 26 4.61 -2.66 0.69
CA ALA A 26 5.11 -4.02 0.93
C ALA A 26 6.31 -4.01 1.90
N PHE A 27 7.21 -3.03 1.76
CA PHE A 27 8.31 -2.84 2.71
C PHE A 27 7.80 -2.54 4.14
N GLY A 28 6.81 -1.67 4.28
CA GLY A 28 6.16 -1.41 5.58
C GLY A 28 5.52 -2.67 6.20
N ALA A 29 4.97 -3.55 5.37
CA ALA A 29 4.38 -4.82 5.81
C ALA A 29 5.38 -5.75 6.50
N ILE A 30 6.65 -5.75 6.05
CA ILE A 30 7.72 -6.54 6.67
C ILE A 30 7.93 -6.10 8.13
N SER A 31 7.90 -4.79 8.40
CA SER A 31 8.02 -4.24 9.75
C SER A 31 6.86 -4.68 10.65
N VAL A 32 5.62 -4.65 10.13
CA VAL A 32 4.44 -5.14 10.88
C VAL A 32 4.57 -6.63 11.18
N ALA A 33 5.02 -7.44 10.22
CA ALA A 33 5.24 -8.88 10.44
C ALA A 33 6.28 -9.14 11.54
N LYS A 34 7.37 -8.36 11.59
CA LYS A 34 8.37 -8.45 12.66
C LYS A 34 7.79 -8.06 14.01
N GLN A 35 7.00 -6.99 14.08
CA GLN A 35 6.34 -6.55 15.32
C GLN A 35 5.34 -7.60 15.83
N ALA A 36 4.53 -8.18 14.93
CA ALA A 36 3.65 -9.28 15.28
C ALA A 36 4.43 -10.47 15.85
N LYS A 37 5.55 -10.86 15.22
CA LYS A 37 6.40 -11.96 15.71
C LYS A 37 6.93 -11.69 17.13
N LEU A 38 7.42 -10.48 17.38
CA LEU A 38 7.92 -10.10 18.71
C LEU A 38 6.79 -10.08 19.75
N ALA A 39 5.66 -9.46 19.44
CA ALA A 39 4.50 -9.43 20.32
C ALA A 39 3.97 -10.83 20.67
N ARG A 40 4.08 -11.80 19.75
CA ARG A 40 3.75 -13.21 20.03
C ARG A 40 4.70 -13.83 21.03
N ASN A 41 6.00 -13.56 20.89
CA ASN A 41 7.02 -14.10 21.79
C ASN A 41 6.89 -13.50 23.20
N ASP A 42 6.55 -12.21 23.27
CA ASP A 42 6.47 -11.46 24.52
C ASP A 42 5.07 -11.56 25.19
N ASN A 43 4.12 -12.30 24.58
CA ASN A 43 2.71 -12.39 25.01
C ASN A 43 2.00 -11.03 25.12
N ASP A 44 2.44 -10.04 24.34
CA ASP A 44 1.85 -8.70 24.29
C ASP A 44 0.60 -8.69 23.39
N VAL A 45 -0.55 -8.98 23.99
CA VAL A 45 -1.84 -9.10 23.28
C VAL A 45 -2.25 -7.79 22.62
N LEU A 46 -2.00 -6.64 23.26
CA LEU A 46 -2.40 -5.34 22.72
C LEU A 46 -1.65 -5.05 21.42
N ARG A 47 -0.34 -5.30 21.42
CA ARG A 47 0.49 -5.13 20.23
C ARG A 47 0.19 -6.14 19.13
N LEU A 48 -0.29 -7.34 19.48
CA LEU A 48 -0.77 -8.30 18.49
C LEU A 48 -2.03 -7.83 17.76
N VAL A 49 -2.98 -7.26 18.50
CA VAL A 49 -4.20 -6.71 17.92
C VAL A 49 -3.88 -5.52 17.02
N ASP A 50 -3.00 -4.61 17.46
CA ASP A 50 -2.52 -3.50 16.64
C ASP A 50 -1.86 -3.98 15.33
N ALA A 51 -0.99 -5.00 15.42
CA ALA A 51 -0.36 -5.58 14.26
C ALA A 51 -1.37 -6.24 13.30
N ALA A 52 -2.43 -6.86 13.82
CA ALA A 52 -3.49 -7.44 13.01
C ALA A 52 -4.31 -6.37 12.27
N VAL A 53 -4.68 -5.27 12.95
CA VAL A 53 -5.37 -4.14 12.34
C VAL A 53 -4.48 -3.48 11.27
N SER A 54 -3.20 -3.27 11.58
CA SER A 54 -2.21 -2.75 10.64
C SER A 54 -2.06 -3.65 9.40
N ALA A 55 -2.02 -4.96 9.58
CA ALA A 55 -1.96 -5.91 8.48
C ALA A 55 -3.22 -5.83 7.59
N ALA A 56 -4.41 -5.72 8.18
CA ALA A 56 -5.66 -5.56 7.43
C ALA A 56 -5.67 -4.25 6.62
N ALA A 57 -5.19 -3.15 7.19
CA ALA A 57 -5.05 -1.88 6.49
C ALA A 57 -4.08 -1.97 5.30
N ILE A 58 -2.94 -2.66 5.47
CA ILE A 58 -1.97 -2.88 4.39
C ILE A 58 -2.58 -3.70 3.26
N VAL A 59 -3.22 -4.83 3.58
CA VAL A 59 -3.87 -5.69 2.56
C VAL A 59 -4.90 -4.91 1.77
N THR A 60 -5.73 -4.12 2.46
CA THR A 60 -6.74 -3.28 1.81
C THR A 60 -6.11 -2.22 0.93
N GLY A 61 -5.06 -1.54 1.41
CA GLY A 61 -4.32 -0.54 0.64
C GLY A 61 -3.68 -1.12 -0.62
N LEU A 62 -3.03 -2.29 -0.50
CA LEU A 62 -2.44 -3.00 -1.63
C LEU A 62 -3.50 -3.43 -2.65
N ALA A 63 -4.66 -3.90 -2.20
CA ALA A 63 -5.77 -4.27 -3.08
C ALA A 63 -6.28 -3.06 -3.89
N ILE A 64 -6.39 -1.89 -3.26
CA ILE A 64 -6.77 -0.64 -3.93
C ILE A 64 -5.71 -0.26 -4.98
N LEU A 65 -4.42 -0.25 -4.61
CA LEU A 65 -3.32 0.08 -5.53
C LEU A 65 -3.24 -0.89 -6.71
N TYR A 66 -3.44 -2.18 -6.47
CA TYR A 66 -3.45 -3.19 -7.52
C TYR A 66 -4.64 -2.99 -8.47
N ARG A 67 -5.83 -2.69 -7.94
CA ARG A 67 -7.01 -2.35 -8.76
C ARG A 67 -6.76 -1.14 -9.65
N GLU A 68 -6.10 -0.11 -9.12
CA GLU A 68 -5.72 1.08 -9.90
C GLU A 68 -4.68 0.76 -10.98
N LEU A 69 -3.67 -0.06 -10.66
CA LEU A 69 -2.67 -0.50 -11.61
C LEU A 69 -3.31 -1.26 -12.78
N LYS A 70 -4.25 -2.18 -12.47
CA LYS A 70 -4.99 -2.92 -13.48
C LYS A 70 -5.85 -2.01 -14.33
N ARG A 71 -6.58 -1.07 -13.72
CA ARG A 71 -7.40 -0.08 -14.43
C ARG A 71 -6.58 0.74 -15.43
N LEU A 72 -5.37 1.17 -15.07
CA LEU A 72 -4.48 1.87 -16.01
C LEU A 72 -3.95 0.98 -17.13
N GLY A 73 -3.87 -0.34 -16.92
CA GLY A 73 -3.54 -1.29 -17.98
C GLY A 73 -4.71 -1.48 -18.94
N ASP A 74 -5.92 -1.66 -18.39
CA ASP A 74 -7.16 -1.90 -19.13
C ASP A 74 -7.62 -0.64 -19.91
N ASP A 75 -7.47 0.57 -19.34
CA ASP A 75 -7.82 1.85 -20.01
C ASP A 75 -6.86 2.15 -21.19
N ASP A 76 -5.60 1.68 -21.14
CA ASP A 76 -4.64 1.85 -22.24
C ASP A 76 -4.92 0.90 -23.42
N VAL A 77 -5.48 -0.30 -23.19
CA VAL A 77 -5.78 -1.29 -24.25
C VAL A 77 -7.09 -1.02 -24.99
N LEU A 78 -7.98 -0.19 -24.46
CA LEU A 78 -9.23 0.24 -25.13
C LEU A 78 -9.02 1.43 -26.09
N LEU A 79 -7.80 1.95 -26.20
CA LEU A 79 -7.42 3.07 -27.07
C LEU A 79 -6.43 2.66 -28.19
N GLY A 80 -6.18 1.36 -28.35
CA GLY A 80 -5.39 0.76 -29.44
C GLY A 80 -6.26 0.25 -30.58
#